data_AF-A0A3S0CND7-F1
#
_entry.id   AF-A0A3S0CND7-F1
#
_cell.length_a   1.000
_cell.length_b   1.000
_cell.length_c   1.000
_cell.angle_alpha   90.00
_cell.angle_beta   90.00
_cell.angle_gamma   90.00
#
_symmetry.space_group_name_H-M   'P 1'
#
loop_
_entity.id
_entity.type
_entity.pdbx_description
1 polymer ?
#
loop_
_entity_poly.entity_id
_entity_poly.type
_entity_poly.pdbx_seq_one_letter_code
_entity_poly.pdbx_strand_id
1 'polypeptide(L)'
;MRFKNWFKINENRKELAHHYSNLLKDVPQDPIHHPEGSALIHTQLVRKAIPKAIQELNKLKFIEPFSKILENLDFSVSEEEMQILVMSAWLHDIGKASATTVNKDTGKIQAIGHQDPEHYLPQLNKIQNFAPQEVVEFYQKNSQIINFLIERHMDFVNKDGFPSGFIKSNFENGVIKNSKEIKLLLILMWADKMGRKPENTILSAIQKNAERLQISSERSQKFKPIVQKTSFSGSPKEFNDLLLSRNLNSLQRKSALKNKFPELSDLELSNLVF
;
A
#
# COMPACT_ATOMS: atom_id res chain seq x y z
N MET A 1 -11.46 30.23 -14.74
CA MET A 1 -12.12 29.51 -13.62
C MET A 1 -11.03 28.82 -12.81
N ARG A 2 -10.91 29.02 -11.48
CA ARG A 2 -9.80 28.46 -10.67
C ARG A 2 -10.01 26.94 -10.44
N PHE A 3 -8.94 26.16 -10.61
CA PHE A 3 -8.89 24.69 -10.54
C PHE A 3 -9.36 24.13 -9.18
N LYS A 4 -9.27 24.91 -8.10
CA LYS A 4 -9.87 24.65 -6.75
C LYS A 4 -11.34 24.19 -6.73
N ASN A 5 -12.10 24.35 -7.80
CA ASN A 5 -13.53 24.00 -7.87
C ASN A 5 -13.85 22.65 -8.54
N TRP A 6 -12.86 21.86 -8.97
CA TRP A 6 -13.11 20.59 -9.67
C TRP A 6 -13.38 19.40 -8.73
N PHE A 7 -12.69 19.34 -7.59
CA PHE A 7 -12.77 18.23 -6.62
C PHE A 7 -13.43 18.57 -5.28
N LYS A 8 -13.84 19.83 -5.10
CA LYS A 8 -15.27 19.95 -4.80
C LYS A 8 -15.93 19.29 -6.00
N ILE A 9 -16.28 18.00 -5.94
CA ILE A 9 -17.43 17.56 -6.74
C ILE A 9 -18.45 18.62 -6.39
N ASN A 10 -18.65 19.57 -7.29
CA ASN A 10 -19.62 20.60 -7.09
C ASN A 10 -20.88 19.77 -6.88
N GLU A 11 -21.51 19.80 -5.71
CA GLU A 11 -22.78 19.10 -5.50
C GLU A 11 -23.82 19.56 -6.56
N ASN A 12 -23.50 20.65 -7.28
CA ASN A 12 -24.19 21.15 -8.46
C ASN A 12 -23.86 20.42 -9.79
N ARG A 13 -22.78 19.64 -9.91
CA ARG A 13 -22.57 18.68 -11.02
C ARG A 13 -23.21 17.35 -10.63
N LYS A 14 -24.54 17.38 -10.58
CA LYS A 14 -25.39 16.31 -10.07
C LYS A 14 -25.12 14.97 -10.74
N GLU A 15 -24.76 14.93 -12.02
CA GLU A 15 -24.64 13.68 -12.79
C GLU A 15 -23.49 12.77 -12.32
N LEU A 16 -22.22 13.19 -12.38
CA LEU A 16 -21.11 12.34 -11.93
C LEU A 16 -21.25 11.95 -10.45
N ALA A 17 -21.66 12.90 -9.60
CA ALA A 17 -21.94 12.64 -8.19
C ALA A 17 -23.06 11.61 -8.01
N HIS A 18 -24.12 11.69 -8.82
CA HIS A 18 -25.25 10.77 -8.81
C HIS A 18 -24.85 9.38 -9.29
N HIS A 19 -24.08 9.26 -10.37
CA HIS A 19 -23.59 7.98 -10.88
C HIS A 19 -22.66 7.29 -9.88
N TYR A 20 -21.73 8.04 -9.30
CA TYR A 20 -20.88 7.55 -8.22
C TYR A 20 -21.71 7.12 -6.99
N SER A 21 -22.68 7.94 -6.57
CA SER A 21 -23.52 7.62 -5.41
C SER A 21 -24.37 6.39 -5.67
N ASN A 22 -24.96 6.26 -6.86
CA ASN A 22 -25.73 5.07 -7.25
C ASN A 22 -24.91 3.79 -7.24
N LEU A 23 -23.60 3.89 -7.51
CA LEU A 23 -22.71 2.74 -7.47
C LEU A 23 -22.48 2.22 -6.04
N LEU A 24 -22.44 3.11 -5.04
CA LEU A 24 -22.08 2.75 -3.66
C LEU A 24 -23.21 2.84 -2.63
N LYS A 25 -24.36 3.43 -2.98
CA LYS A 25 -25.46 3.70 -2.01
C LYS A 25 -25.95 2.45 -1.28
N ASP A 26 -25.95 1.31 -1.96
CA ASP A 26 -26.45 0.03 -1.45
C ASP A 26 -25.31 -0.93 -1.07
N VAL A 27 -24.07 -0.43 -1.00
CA VAL A 27 -22.89 -1.23 -0.65
C VAL A 27 -22.66 -1.14 0.86
N PRO A 28 -23.02 -2.19 1.63
CA PRO A 28 -22.90 -2.15 3.07
C PRO A 28 -21.43 -2.23 3.50
N GLN A 29 -21.16 -1.78 4.72
CA GLN A 29 -19.89 -1.94 5.40
C GLN A 29 -20.08 -2.60 6.75
N ASP A 30 -19.06 -3.35 7.19
CA ASP A 30 -19.07 -3.99 8.50
C ASP A 30 -19.07 -2.91 9.61
N PRO A 31 -20.13 -2.82 10.43
CA PRO A 31 -20.27 -1.79 11.46
C PRO A 31 -19.17 -1.84 12.54
N ILE A 32 -18.47 -2.98 12.70
CA ILE A 32 -17.34 -3.11 13.63
C ILE A 32 -16.16 -2.26 13.14
N HIS A 33 -15.93 -2.22 11.83
CA HIS A 33 -14.80 -1.53 11.22
C HIS A 33 -15.18 -0.19 10.59
N HIS A 34 -16.47 0.03 10.34
CA HIS A 34 -17.05 1.14 9.63
C HIS A 34 -18.41 1.47 10.26
N PRO A 35 -18.45 2.19 11.40
CA PRO A 35 -19.68 2.46 12.15
C PRO A 35 -20.75 3.19 11.33
N GLU A 36 -20.37 3.85 10.24
CA GLU A 36 -21.25 4.43 9.24
C GLU A 36 -22.07 3.42 8.42
N GLY A 37 -21.66 2.15 8.37
CA GLY A 37 -22.39 1.04 7.72
C GLY A 37 -22.51 1.12 6.19
N SER A 38 -22.00 2.17 5.54
CA SER A 38 -22.14 2.41 4.10
C SER A 38 -20.83 2.86 3.48
N ALA A 39 -20.43 2.22 2.36
CA ALA A 39 -19.22 2.59 1.64
C ALA A 39 -19.28 4.02 1.07
N LEU A 40 -20.47 4.48 0.68
CA LEU A 40 -20.69 5.85 0.21
C LEU A 40 -20.45 6.88 1.33
N ILE A 41 -21.06 6.67 2.50
CA ILE A 41 -20.87 7.57 3.65
C ILE A 41 -19.41 7.55 4.09
N HIS A 42 -18.79 6.36 4.13
CA HIS A 42 -17.38 6.20 4.46
C HIS A 42 -16.48 7.09 3.59
N THR A 43 -16.61 6.94 2.27
CA THR A 43 -15.83 7.70 1.28
C THR A 43 -15.99 9.22 1.46
N GLN A 44 -17.21 9.68 1.74
CA GLN A 44 -17.47 11.10 2.01
C GLN A 44 -16.75 11.59 3.27
N LEU A 45 -16.69 10.77 4.32
CA LEU A 45 -15.97 11.07 5.56
C LEU A 45 -14.45 11.11 5.32
N VAL A 46 -13.88 10.12 4.61
CA VAL A 46 -12.45 10.09 4.26
C VAL A 46 -12.04 11.37 3.55
N ARG A 47 -12.80 11.80 2.54
CA ARG A 47 -12.53 13.06 1.82
C ARG A 47 -12.53 14.27 2.75
N LYS A 48 -13.53 14.37 3.64
CA LYS A 48 -13.63 15.48 4.61
C LYS A 48 -12.47 15.45 5.63
N ALA A 49 -11.90 14.28 5.88
CA ALA A 49 -10.82 14.07 6.83
C ALA A 49 -9.43 14.46 6.31
N ILE A 50 -9.20 14.55 4.99
CA ILE A 50 -7.89 14.82 4.37
C ILE A 50 -7.17 16.05 4.98
N PRO A 51 -7.80 17.24 5.14
CA PRO A 51 -7.11 18.39 5.72
C PRO A 51 -6.65 18.15 7.16
N LYS A 52 -7.45 17.44 7.96
CA LYS A 52 -7.13 17.09 9.34
C LYS A 52 -6.01 16.03 9.39
N ALA A 53 -6.04 15.05 8.48
CA ALA A 53 -4.97 14.06 8.34
C ALA A 53 -3.61 14.70 8.04
N ILE A 54 -3.57 15.68 7.12
CA ILE A 54 -2.35 16.45 6.82
C ILE A 54 -1.85 17.18 8.06
N GLN A 55 -2.74 17.81 8.83
CA GLN A 55 -2.37 18.52 10.06
C GLN A 55 -1.80 17.57 11.13
N GLU A 56 -2.42 16.41 11.34
CA GLU A 56 -1.98 15.42 12.33
C GLU A 56 -0.65 14.78 11.94
N LEU A 57 -0.46 14.41 10.68
CA LEU A 57 0.81 13.89 10.17
C LEU A 57 1.95 14.91 10.29
N ASN A 58 1.68 16.19 10.03
CA ASN A 58 2.67 17.25 10.26
C ASN A 58 3.06 17.38 11.75
N LYS A 59 2.11 17.21 12.68
CA LYS A 59 2.42 17.23 14.12
C LYS A 59 3.28 16.03 14.53
N LEU A 60 3.03 14.86 13.97
CA LEU A 60 3.74 13.63 14.31
C LEU A 60 5.22 13.66 13.94
N LYS A 61 5.62 14.47 12.96
CA LYS A 61 7.03 14.72 12.65
C LYS A 61 7.84 15.32 13.82
N PHE A 62 7.17 15.82 14.87
CA PHE A 62 7.80 16.42 16.03
C PHE A 62 7.66 15.58 17.31
N ILE A 63 7.15 14.33 17.19
CA ILE A 63 6.87 13.45 18.34
C ILE A 63 7.67 12.16 18.18
N GLU A 64 8.46 11.80 19.19
CA GLU A 64 9.18 10.52 19.20
C GLU A 64 8.23 9.32 19.36
N PRO A 65 8.49 8.15 18.73
CA PRO A 65 9.62 7.86 17.83
C PRO A 65 9.39 8.29 16.36
N PHE A 66 8.25 8.94 16.06
CA PHE A 66 7.81 9.22 14.69
C PHE A 66 8.61 10.32 14.00
N SER A 67 9.12 11.29 14.75
CA SER A 67 10.04 12.32 14.27
C SER A 67 11.17 11.73 13.43
N LYS A 68 11.83 10.67 13.92
CA LYS A 68 12.91 9.98 13.21
C LYS A 68 12.40 9.20 12.00
N ILE A 69 11.28 8.49 12.13
CA ILE A 69 10.75 7.64 11.04
C ILE A 69 10.25 8.48 9.85
N LEU A 70 9.70 9.66 10.15
CA LEU A 70 9.08 10.58 9.20
C LEU A 70 9.97 11.78 8.85
N GLU A 71 11.24 11.80 9.29
CA GLU A 71 12.13 12.97 9.18
C GLU A 71 12.25 13.49 7.74
N ASN A 72 12.28 12.56 6.78
CA ASN A 72 12.45 12.85 5.36
C ASN A 72 11.17 13.27 4.64
N LEU A 73 9.98 13.08 5.24
CA LEU A 73 8.70 13.36 4.57
C LEU A 73 8.28 14.80 4.79
N ASP A 74 7.97 15.52 3.73
CA ASP A 74 7.26 16.81 3.82
C ASP A 74 5.77 16.60 3.53
N PHE A 75 4.89 16.84 4.50
CA PHE A 75 3.43 16.73 4.30
C PHE A 75 2.81 18.02 3.76
N SER A 76 3.60 18.94 3.21
CA SER A 76 3.05 19.99 2.34
C SER A 76 2.42 19.36 1.09
N VAL A 77 1.26 19.90 0.70
CA VAL A 77 0.45 19.36 -0.40
C VAL A 77 0.17 20.49 -1.39
N SER A 78 0.64 20.32 -2.62
CA SER A 78 0.34 21.25 -3.72
C SER A 78 -1.13 21.19 -4.13
N GLU A 79 -1.58 22.15 -4.96
CA GLU A 79 -2.98 22.14 -5.45
C GLU A 79 -3.28 20.86 -6.25
N GLU A 80 -2.37 20.40 -7.10
CA GLU A 80 -2.53 19.17 -7.86
C GLU A 80 -2.53 17.93 -6.96
N GLU A 81 -1.65 17.87 -5.96
CA GLU A 81 -1.61 16.76 -5.00
C GLU A 81 -2.89 16.68 -4.16
N MET A 82 -3.46 17.81 -3.78
CA MET A 82 -4.76 17.86 -3.10
C MET A 82 -5.86 17.29 -3.99
N GLN A 83 -5.82 17.55 -5.29
CA GLN A 83 -6.80 16.99 -6.23
C GLN A 83 -6.61 15.49 -6.43
N ILE A 84 -5.37 15.01 -6.54
CA ILE A 84 -5.07 13.57 -6.56
C ILE A 84 -5.61 12.90 -5.30
N LEU A 85 -5.39 13.49 -4.12
CA LEU A 85 -5.89 12.97 -2.84
C LEU A 85 -7.41 12.92 -2.79
N VAL A 86 -8.10 13.99 -3.22
CA VAL A 86 -9.56 14.01 -3.22
C VAL A 86 -10.14 13.01 -4.21
N MET A 87 -9.56 12.90 -5.41
CA MET A 87 -9.95 11.88 -6.39
C MET A 87 -9.74 10.48 -5.83
N SER A 88 -8.57 10.22 -5.25
CA SER A 88 -8.24 8.92 -4.66
C SER A 88 -9.14 8.60 -3.47
N ALA A 89 -9.51 9.58 -2.64
CA ALA A 89 -10.48 9.38 -1.57
C ALA A 89 -11.87 8.98 -2.10
N TRP A 90 -12.32 9.55 -3.22
CA TRP A 90 -13.53 9.06 -3.90
C TRP A 90 -13.35 7.64 -4.45
N LEU A 91 -12.17 7.29 -4.96
CA LEU A 91 -12.00 6.06 -5.72
C LEU A 91 -11.48 4.86 -4.90
N HIS A 92 -10.89 5.07 -3.71
CA HIS A 92 -10.17 4.02 -2.97
C HIS A 92 -11.02 2.78 -2.72
N ASP A 93 -12.30 2.99 -2.41
CA ASP A 93 -13.27 1.96 -2.09
C ASP A 93 -14.20 1.59 -3.25
N ILE A 94 -13.98 2.13 -4.46
CA ILE A 94 -14.93 1.96 -5.57
C ILE A 94 -15.12 0.49 -5.98
N GLY A 95 -14.09 -0.35 -5.85
CA GLY A 95 -14.17 -1.77 -6.14
C GLY A 95 -15.12 -2.55 -5.22
N LYS A 96 -15.47 -1.99 -4.05
CA LYS A 96 -16.44 -2.61 -3.11
C LYS A 96 -17.79 -2.85 -3.75
N ALA A 97 -18.19 -2.05 -4.73
CA ALA A 97 -19.43 -2.26 -5.49
C ALA A 97 -19.53 -3.64 -6.15
N SER A 98 -18.38 -4.27 -6.44
CA SER A 98 -18.32 -5.62 -7.02
C SER A 98 -17.79 -6.68 -6.06
N ALA A 99 -16.90 -6.31 -5.13
CA ALA A 99 -16.27 -7.23 -4.22
C ALA A 99 -17.09 -7.52 -2.95
N THR A 100 -18.09 -6.69 -2.63
CA THR A 100 -18.83 -6.81 -1.37
C THR A 100 -19.78 -8.01 -1.42
N THR A 101 -19.65 -8.86 -0.41
CA THR A 101 -20.52 -10.02 -0.17
C THR A 101 -21.07 -9.95 1.25
N VAL A 102 -22.31 -10.40 1.41
CA VAL A 102 -22.98 -10.52 2.72
C VAL A 102 -23.32 -11.98 2.93
N ASN A 103 -22.72 -12.59 3.94
CA ASN A 103 -23.05 -13.96 4.31
C ASN A 103 -24.47 -13.99 4.90
N LYS A 104 -25.36 -14.76 4.29
CA LYS A 104 -26.79 -14.79 4.65
C LYS A 104 -27.07 -15.36 6.04
N ASP A 105 -26.21 -16.26 6.54
CA ASP A 105 -26.42 -16.96 7.81
C ASP A 105 -25.86 -16.19 9.01
N THR A 106 -24.74 -15.50 8.80
CA THR A 106 -23.99 -14.81 9.86
C THR A 106 -24.15 -13.29 9.82
N GLY A 107 -24.67 -12.74 8.71
CA GLY A 107 -24.69 -11.30 8.46
C GLY A 107 -23.30 -10.70 8.22
N LYS A 108 -22.24 -11.51 8.17
CA LYS A 108 -20.86 -11.03 7.99
C LYS A 108 -20.69 -10.37 6.62
N ILE A 109 -20.20 -9.14 6.62
CA ILE A 109 -19.92 -8.36 5.41
C ILE A 109 -18.43 -8.45 5.10
N GLN A 110 -18.07 -8.75 3.85
CA GLN A 110 -16.68 -8.82 3.39
C GLN A 110 -16.54 -8.17 2.02
N ALA A 111 -15.44 -7.46 1.79
CA ALA A 111 -15.08 -6.88 0.50
C ALA A 111 -13.62 -7.24 0.16
N ILE A 112 -13.35 -8.53 0.00
CA ILE A 112 -12.00 -9.06 -0.25
C ILE A 112 -11.59 -8.65 -1.67
N GLY A 113 -10.36 -8.15 -1.83
CA GLY A 113 -9.81 -7.79 -3.14
C GLY A 113 -10.36 -6.49 -3.74
N HIS A 114 -11.16 -5.70 -3.02
CA HIS A 114 -11.77 -4.50 -3.59
C HIS A 114 -10.76 -3.44 -4.10
N GLN A 115 -9.52 -3.51 -3.64
CA GLN A 115 -8.40 -2.69 -4.10
C GLN A 115 -7.75 -3.21 -5.39
N ASP A 116 -8.08 -4.43 -5.83
CA ASP A 116 -7.45 -5.09 -6.97
C ASP A 116 -8.07 -4.60 -8.30
N PRO A 117 -7.27 -4.52 -9.39
CA PRO A 117 -7.74 -3.99 -10.68
C PRO A 117 -9.00 -4.67 -11.24
N GLU A 118 -9.17 -5.97 -10.98
CA GLU A 118 -10.35 -6.74 -11.40
C GLU A 118 -11.66 -6.21 -10.80
N HIS A 119 -11.60 -5.57 -9.64
CA HIS A 119 -12.76 -5.02 -8.95
C HIS A 119 -12.95 -3.53 -9.23
N TYR A 120 -11.88 -2.72 -9.15
CA TYR A 120 -12.02 -1.27 -9.26
C TYR A 120 -12.06 -0.76 -10.71
N LEU A 121 -11.31 -1.34 -11.66
CA LEU A 121 -11.27 -0.85 -13.04
C LEU A 121 -12.64 -0.90 -13.74
N PRO A 122 -13.44 -1.99 -13.62
CA PRO A 122 -14.77 -2.01 -14.22
C PRO A 122 -15.68 -0.92 -13.67
N GLN A 123 -15.53 -0.56 -12.40
CA GLN A 123 -16.31 0.52 -11.80
C GLN A 123 -15.85 1.90 -12.27
N LEU A 124 -14.54 2.11 -12.40
CA LEU A 124 -13.97 3.33 -12.99
C LEU A 124 -14.49 3.54 -14.41
N ASN A 125 -14.49 2.50 -15.25
CA ASN A 125 -14.99 2.57 -16.61
C ASN A 125 -16.48 2.96 -16.66
N LYS A 126 -17.31 2.45 -15.73
CA LYS A 126 -18.73 2.84 -15.63
C LYS A 126 -18.90 4.33 -15.35
N ILE A 127 -18.16 4.89 -14.40
CA ILE A 127 -18.30 6.30 -14.02
C ILE A 127 -17.60 7.24 -15.01
N GLN A 128 -16.57 6.77 -15.72
CA GLN A 128 -15.83 7.54 -16.73
C GLN A 128 -16.74 8.03 -17.86
N ASN A 129 -17.72 7.23 -18.27
CA ASN A 129 -18.68 7.60 -19.32
C ASN A 129 -19.56 8.81 -18.96
N PHE A 130 -19.65 9.14 -17.67
CA PHE A 130 -20.42 10.29 -17.15
C PHE A 130 -19.51 11.37 -16.59
N ALA A 131 -18.19 11.15 -16.63
CA ALA A 131 -17.21 12.11 -16.16
C ALA A 131 -17.01 13.18 -17.24
N PRO A 132 -16.98 14.46 -16.85
CA PRO A 132 -16.54 15.53 -17.76
C PRO A 132 -15.15 15.20 -18.32
N GLN A 133 -14.92 15.53 -19.60
CA GLN A 133 -13.68 15.22 -20.31
C GLN A 133 -12.44 15.67 -19.52
N GLU A 134 -12.54 16.82 -18.86
CA GLU A 134 -11.44 17.40 -18.10
C GLU A 134 -11.08 16.57 -16.84
N VAL A 135 -12.05 15.88 -16.24
CA VAL A 135 -11.82 14.93 -15.13
C VAL A 135 -11.16 13.66 -15.63
N VAL A 136 -11.57 13.18 -16.81
CA VAL A 136 -10.97 12.02 -17.49
C VAL A 136 -9.50 12.31 -17.79
N GLU A 137 -9.20 13.46 -18.37
CA GLU A 137 -7.83 13.90 -18.67
C GLU A 137 -6.98 14.02 -17.40
N PHE A 138 -7.54 14.59 -16.32
CA PHE A 138 -6.83 14.68 -15.04
C PHE A 138 -6.51 13.30 -14.46
N TYR A 139 -7.46 12.35 -14.50
CA TYR A 139 -7.23 10.98 -14.07
C TYR A 139 -6.16 10.34 -14.95
N GLN A 140 -6.26 10.42 -16.28
CA GLN A 140 -5.28 9.83 -17.19
C GLN A 140 -3.85 10.34 -16.93
N LYS A 141 -3.70 11.66 -16.78
CA LYS A 141 -2.43 12.32 -16.44
C LYS A 141 -1.83 11.79 -15.12
N ASN A 142 -2.68 11.46 -14.15
CA ASN A 142 -2.27 11.06 -12.80
C ASN A 142 -2.59 9.58 -12.48
N SER A 143 -2.84 8.77 -13.50
CA SER A 143 -3.40 7.42 -13.35
C SER A 143 -2.47 6.51 -12.55
N GLN A 144 -1.17 6.59 -12.80
CA GLN A 144 -0.15 5.83 -12.07
C GLN A 144 -0.23 6.07 -10.55
N ILE A 145 -0.27 7.34 -10.11
CA ILE A 145 -0.30 7.65 -8.68
C ILE A 145 -1.68 7.40 -8.07
N ILE A 146 -2.77 7.68 -8.79
CA ILE A 146 -4.12 7.41 -8.29
C ILE A 146 -4.34 5.90 -8.12
N ASN A 147 -3.94 5.09 -9.11
CA ASN A 147 -4.05 3.63 -9.03
C ASN A 147 -3.15 3.07 -7.94
N PHE A 148 -1.93 3.61 -7.78
CA PHE A 148 -1.08 3.26 -6.63
C PHE A 148 -1.79 3.52 -5.30
N LEU A 149 -2.46 4.67 -5.14
CA LEU A 149 -3.19 4.99 -3.92
C LEU A 149 -4.38 4.04 -3.68
N ILE A 150 -5.14 3.70 -4.73
CA ILE A 150 -6.24 2.74 -4.66
C ILE A 150 -5.71 1.34 -4.30
N GLU A 151 -4.68 0.85 -4.96
CA GLU A 151 -4.18 -0.53 -4.73
C GLU A 151 -3.53 -0.69 -3.35
N ARG A 152 -2.92 0.39 -2.83
CA ARG A 152 -2.09 0.34 -1.63
C ARG A 152 -2.76 0.84 -0.36
N HIS A 153 -3.97 1.41 -0.43
CA HIS A 153 -4.62 1.95 0.78
C HIS A 153 -4.89 0.88 1.85
N MET A 154 -5.02 -0.40 1.44
CA MET A 154 -5.20 -1.55 2.33
C MET A 154 -3.90 -2.28 2.70
N ASP A 155 -2.74 -1.89 2.17
CA ASP A 155 -1.44 -2.54 2.49
C ASP A 155 -1.10 -2.46 3.98
N PHE A 156 -1.85 -1.67 4.75
CA PHE A 156 -1.77 -1.67 6.18
C PHE A 156 -2.56 -2.81 6.81
N VAL A 157 -1.88 -3.95 6.95
CA VAL A 157 -2.46 -5.11 7.63
C VAL A 157 -2.44 -4.86 9.14
N ASN A 158 -3.63 -4.83 9.74
CA ASN A 158 -3.80 -4.66 11.19
C ASN A 158 -2.83 -5.59 11.94
N LYS A 159 -1.99 -5.00 12.80
CA LYS A 159 -0.96 -5.62 13.67
C LYS A 159 0.39 -5.95 13.05
N ASP A 160 0.52 -6.09 11.73
CA ASP A 160 1.79 -6.50 11.09
C ASP A 160 2.47 -5.43 10.24
N GLY A 161 1.78 -4.32 10.02
CA GLY A 161 2.28 -3.17 9.27
C GLY A 161 2.33 -3.44 7.78
N PHE A 162 3.19 -2.71 7.09
CA PHE A 162 3.37 -2.88 5.65
C PHE A 162 4.02 -4.22 5.30
N PRO A 163 3.66 -4.85 4.16
CA PRO A 163 4.33 -6.02 3.63
C PRO A 163 5.84 -5.80 3.45
N SER A 164 6.64 -6.85 3.57
CA SER A 164 8.12 -6.77 3.46
C SER A 164 8.58 -6.14 2.15
N GLY A 165 7.92 -6.44 1.03
CA GLY A 165 8.19 -5.83 -0.27
C GLY A 165 7.95 -4.33 -0.27
N PHE A 166 6.89 -3.86 0.40
CA PHE A 166 6.61 -2.44 0.57
C PHE A 166 7.69 -1.76 1.42
N ILE A 167 8.07 -2.38 2.54
CA ILE A 167 9.13 -1.85 3.41
C ILE A 167 10.43 -1.69 2.61
N LYS A 168 10.86 -2.73 1.90
CA LYS A 168 12.11 -2.71 1.11
C LYS A 168 12.13 -1.60 0.05
N SER A 169 10.99 -1.33 -0.58
CA SER A 169 10.89 -0.31 -1.62
C SER A 169 10.83 1.12 -1.05
N ASN A 170 10.17 1.30 0.09
CA ASN A 170 9.77 2.62 0.59
C ASN A 170 10.47 3.07 1.88
N PHE A 171 11.28 2.22 2.49
CA PHE A 171 12.06 2.55 3.67
C PHE A 171 13.56 2.43 3.36
N GLU A 172 14.35 3.26 4.03
CA GLU A 172 15.80 3.23 4.00
C GLU A 172 16.33 3.48 5.42
N ASN A 173 17.11 2.54 5.95
CA ASN A 173 17.67 2.61 7.30
C ASN A 173 16.64 2.87 8.42
N GLY A 174 15.40 2.37 8.25
CA GLY A 174 14.31 2.55 9.21
C GLY A 174 13.54 3.88 9.06
N VAL A 175 13.85 4.67 8.04
CA VAL A 175 13.21 5.94 7.72
C VAL A 175 12.41 5.80 6.43
N ILE A 176 11.26 6.46 6.34
CA ILE A 176 10.46 6.45 5.11
C ILE A 176 11.14 7.32 4.04
N LYS A 177 11.24 6.79 2.82
CA LYS A 177 11.76 7.55 1.67
C LYS A 177 10.83 8.71 1.32
N ASN A 178 11.41 9.85 0.98
CA ASN A 178 10.64 11.00 0.52
C ASN A 178 10.18 10.80 -0.93
N SER A 179 8.99 10.25 -1.12
CA SER A 179 8.35 10.17 -2.43
C SER A 179 6.94 10.74 -2.39
N LYS A 180 6.48 11.26 -3.53
CA LYS A 180 5.13 11.79 -3.70
C LYS A 180 4.10 10.72 -3.39
N GLU A 181 4.30 9.51 -3.90
CA GLU A 181 3.41 8.36 -3.73
C GLU A 181 3.21 8.01 -2.26
N ILE A 182 4.31 7.90 -1.49
CA ILE A 182 4.23 7.51 -0.07
C ILE A 182 3.65 8.62 0.78
N LYS A 183 4.01 9.88 0.50
CA LYS A 183 3.39 11.04 1.13
C LYS A 183 1.87 11.01 0.99
N LEU A 184 1.36 10.88 -0.24
CA LEU A 184 -0.09 10.89 -0.49
C LEU A 184 -0.77 9.63 0.05
N LEU A 185 -0.10 8.47 0.02
CA LEU A 185 -0.63 7.23 0.56
C LEU A 185 -0.83 7.30 2.07
N LEU A 186 0.16 7.80 2.80
CA LEU A 186 0.05 7.99 4.25
C LEU A 186 -1.09 8.95 4.61
N ILE A 187 -1.27 10.04 3.85
CA ILE A 187 -2.39 10.98 4.05
C ILE A 187 -3.74 10.29 3.82
N LEU A 188 -3.89 9.53 2.73
CA LEU A 188 -5.14 8.83 2.41
C LEU A 188 -5.49 7.78 3.47
N MET A 189 -4.51 6.95 3.86
CA MET A 189 -4.71 5.92 4.88
C MET A 189 -5.02 6.54 6.25
N TRP A 190 -4.36 7.64 6.59
CA TRP A 190 -4.67 8.37 7.82
C TRP A 190 -6.11 8.87 7.81
N ALA A 191 -6.55 9.47 6.70
CA ALA A 191 -7.92 9.93 6.51
C ALA A 191 -8.96 8.78 6.63
N ASP A 192 -8.69 7.61 6.03
CA ASP A 192 -9.51 6.39 6.14
C ASP A 192 -9.65 5.89 7.60
N LYS A 193 -8.60 6.07 8.41
CA LYS A 193 -8.58 5.59 9.80
C LYS A 193 -9.06 6.60 10.82
N MET A 194 -9.40 7.84 10.45
CA MET A 194 -9.78 8.89 11.42
C MET A 194 -11.04 8.56 12.24
N GLY A 195 -11.93 7.69 11.75
CA GLY A 195 -13.06 7.17 12.54
C GLY A 195 -12.69 6.12 13.59
N ARG A 196 -11.42 5.66 13.61
CA ARG A 196 -10.93 4.48 14.35
C ARG A 196 -9.66 4.74 15.18
N LYS A 197 -9.31 6.01 15.46
CA LYS A 197 -8.06 6.42 16.13
C LYS A 197 -6.82 5.94 15.34
N PRO A 198 -6.44 6.64 14.25
CA PRO A 198 -5.36 6.24 13.35
C PRO A 198 -4.02 6.00 14.06
N GLU A 199 -3.79 6.66 15.19
CA GLU A 199 -2.65 6.46 16.07
C GLU A 199 -2.51 5.01 16.58
N ASN A 200 -3.62 4.31 16.83
CA ASN A 200 -3.56 2.96 17.36
C ASN A 200 -3.24 1.92 16.29
N THR A 201 -3.57 2.22 15.03
CA THR A 201 -3.33 1.31 13.92
C THR A 201 -2.07 1.71 13.18
N ILE A 202 -2.05 2.88 12.53
CA ILE A 202 -1.02 3.32 11.59
C ILE A 202 0.33 3.49 12.30
N LEU A 203 0.34 4.22 13.42
CA LEU A 203 1.59 4.53 14.10
C LEU A 203 2.23 3.30 14.73
N SER A 204 1.44 2.45 15.38
CA SER A 204 1.93 1.20 15.97
C SER A 204 2.68 0.35 14.95
N ALA A 205 2.18 0.24 13.72
CA ALA A 205 2.85 -0.59 12.73
C ALA A 205 3.95 0.11 11.94
N ILE A 206 3.89 1.44 11.76
CA ILE A 206 5.05 2.22 11.27
C ILE A 206 6.24 2.01 12.22
N GLN A 207 6.00 2.11 13.53
CA GLN A 207 7.01 1.87 14.56
C GLN A 207 7.54 0.43 14.49
N LYS A 208 6.65 -0.57 14.49
CA LYS A 208 7.04 -2.01 14.38
C LYS A 208 7.91 -2.27 13.14
N ASN A 209 7.60 -1.63 12.02
CA ASN A 209 8.36 -1.81 10.78
C ASN A 209 9.73 -1.14 10.83
N ALA A 210 9.84 0.05 11.44
CA ALA A 210 11.12 0.71 11.67
C ALA A 210 12.03 -0.11 12.62
N GLU A 211 11.47 -0.65 13.70
CA GLU A 211 12.18 -1.53 14.65
C GLU A 211 12.70 -2.79 13.96
N ARG A 212 11.89 -3.44 13.12
CA ARG A 212 12.30 -4.61 12.33
C ARG A 212 13.51 -4.32 11.43
N LEU A 213 13.55 -3.16 10.80
CA LEU A 213 14.68 -2.73 9.97
C LEU A 213 15.94 -2.43 10.78
N GLN A 214 15.80 -1.75 11.92
CA GLN A 214 16.92 -1.49 12.81
C GLN A 214 17.54 -2.79 13.32
N ILE A 215 16.72 -3.74 13.79
CA ILE A 215 17.20 -5.05 14.23
C ILE A 215 17.90 -5.80 13.08
N SER A 216 17.35 -5.74 11.86
CA SER A 216 17.99 -6.36 10.69
C SER A 216 19.33 -5.71 10.35
N SER A 217 19.44 -4.38 10.46
CA SER A 217 20.67 -3.63 10.24
C SER A 217 21.72 -3.95 11.30
N GLU A 218 21.34 -3.93 12.58
CA GLU A 218 22.22 -4.31 13.70
C GLU A 218 22.71 -5.75 13.59
N ARG A 219 21.84 -6.69 13.21
CA ARG A 219 22.25 -8.07 12.92
C ARG A 219 23.25 -8.09 11.77
N SER A 220 23.01 -7.37 10.68
CA SER A 220 23.94 -7.32 9.55
C SER A 220 25.29 -6.69 9.90
N GLN A 221 25.33 -5.75 10.85
CA GLN A 221 26.56 -5.15 11.36
C GLN A 221 27.30 -6.03 12.38
N LYS A 222 26.58 -6.71 13.28
CA LYS A 222 27.15 -7.71 14.21
C LYS A 222 27.66 -8.94 13.47
N PHE A 223 26.96 -9.34 12.41
CA PHE A 223 27.42 -10.29 11.41
C PHE A 223 28.08 -9.56 10.23
N LYS A 224 28.96 -8.57 10.50
CA LYS A 224 30.02 -8.26 9.53
C LYS A 224 30.69 -9.59 9.22
N PRO A 225 30.74 -10.03 7.96
CA PRO A 225 31.23 -11.36 7.67
C PRO A 225 32.70 -11.41 8.10
N ILE A 226 32.98 -12.18 9.15
CA ILE A 226 34.16 -13.05 9.19
C ILE A 226 33.89 -14.17 8.17
N VAL A 227 33.62 -13.75 6.94
CA VAL A 227 33.65 -14.54 5.74
C VAL A 227 34.33 -13.55 4.81
N GLN A 228 35.66 -13.52 4.89
CA GLN A 228 36.42 -13.24 3.69
C GLN A 228 35.70 -14.00 2.58
N LYS A 229 35.11 -13.27 1.63
CA LYS A 229 34.61 -13.85 0.39
C LYS A 229 35.83 -14.42 -0.31
N THR A 230 36.35 -15.56 0.13
CA THR A 230 37.01 -16.47 -0.77
C THR A 230 35.91 -16.83 -1.75
N SER A 231 35.96 -16.20 -2.92
CA SER A 231 35.12 -16.59 -4.04
C SER A 231 35.29 -18.09 -4.19
N PHE A 232 34.25 -18.85 -3.83
CA PHE A 232 34.26 -20.29 -4.09
C PHE A 232 34.56 -20.46 -5.57
N SER A 233 35.70 -21.08 -5.87
CA SER A 233 36.28 -21.27 -7.20
C SER A 233 36.12 -22.69 -7.72
N GLY A 234 35.43 -23.55 -6.98
CA GLY A 234 35.13 -24.92 -7.40
C GLY A 234 33.94 -24.99 -8.37
N SER A 235 33.70 -26.19 -8.85
CA SER A 235 32.58 -26.58 -9.70
C SER A 235 31.22 -26.53 -8.98
N PRO A 236 30.10 -26.52 -9.72
CA PRO A 236 28.75 -26.63 -9.13
C PRO A 236 28.57 -27.86 -8.22
N LYS A 237 29.20 -28.99 -8.55
CA LYS A 237 29.13 -30.21 -7.74
C LYS A 237 29.81 -30.02 -6.39
N GLU A 238 31.04 -29.52 -6.38
CA GLU A 238 31.79 -29.25 -5.14
C GLU A 238 31.06 -28.20 -4.28
N PHE A 239 30.38 -27.23 -4.91
CA PHE A 239 29.55 -26.28 -4.18
C PHE A 239 28.34 -26.95 -3.55
N ASN A 240 27.67 -27.85 -4.27
CA ASN A 240 26.54 -28.60 -3.73
C ASN A 240 26.95 -29.52 -2.57
N ASP A 241 28.11 -30.18 -2.66
CA ASP A 241 28.65 -31.02 -1.59
C ASP A 241 28.98 -30.19 -0.34
N LEU A 242 29.53 -28.97 -0.54
CA LEU A 242 29.72 -28.00 0.54
C LEU A 242 28.38 -27.61 1.18
N LEU A 243 27.32 -27.39 0.40
CA LEU A 243 25.99 -27.07 0.94
C LEU A 243 25.36 -28.28 1.65
N LEU A 244 25.60 -29.50 1.17
CA LEU A 244 25.13 -30.73 1.78
C LEU A 244 25.81 -30.97 3.14
N SER A 245 27.12 -30.76 3.25
CA SER A 245 27.85 -30.84 4.54
C SER A 245 27.39 -29.80 5.57
N ARG A 246 26.73 -28.72 5.12
CA ARG A 246 26.08 -27.72 5.97
C ARG A 246 24.62 -28.07 6.32
N ASN A 247 24.16 -29.26 5.98
CA ASN A 247 22.81 -29.77 6.23
C ASN A 247 21.69 -28.91 5.59
N LEU A 248 21.94 -28.25 4.45
CA LEU A 248 20.88 -27.54 3.72
C LEU A 248 19.97 -28.54 2.99
N ASN A 249 18.65 -28.27 3.03
CA ASN A 249 17.68 -29.09 2.31
C ASN A 249 17.75 -28.85 0.78
N SER A 250 17.10 -29.72 0.00
CA SER A 250 17.14 -29.68 -1.47
C SER A 250 16.69 -28.33 -2.06
N LEU A 251 15.62 -27.73 -1.52
CA LEU A 251 15.11 -26.42 -1.95
C LEU A 251 16.15 -25.30 -1.73
N GLN A 252 16.75 -25.27 -0.55
CA GLN A 252 17.77 -24.30 -0.19
C GLN A 252 19.04 -24.48 -1.05
N ARG A 253 19.46 -25.73 -1.29
CA ARG A 253 20.60 -26.05 -2.15
C ARG A 253 20.37 -25.61 -3.60
N LYS A 254 19.19 -25.91 -4.16
CA LYS A 254 18.81 -25.49 -5.52
C LYS A 254 18.85 -23.97 -5.69
N SER A 255 18.30 -23.22 -4.73
CA SER A 255 18.33 -21.75 -4.75
C SER A 255 19.75 -21.19 -4.64
N ALA A 256 20.59 -21.74 -3.75
CA ALA A 256 21.98 -21.33 -3.59
C ALA A 256 22.81 -21.62 -4.84
N LEU A 257 22.62 -22.78 -5.49
CA LEU A 257 23.26 -23.13 -6.75
C LEU A 257 22.85 -22.18 -7.88
N LYS A 258 21.55 -21.89 -8.06
CA LYS A 258 21.07 -20.97 -9.11
C LYS A 258 21.66 -19.56 -8.97
N ASN A 259 21.82 -19.09 -7.73
CA ASN A 259 22.41 -17.78 -7.47
C ASN A 259 23.92 -17.74 -7.74
N LYS A 260 24.63 -18.87 -7.54
CA LYS A 260 26.09 -18.96 -7.69
C LYS A 260 26.53 -19.29 -9.12
N PHE A 261 25.73 -20.10 -9.82
CA PHE A 261 25.95 -20.60 -11.18
C PHE A 261 24.69 -20.31 -12.01
N PRO A 262 24.45 -19.04 -12.38
CA PRO A 262 23.22 -18.61 -13.05
C PRO A 262 23.00 -19.29 -14.41
N GLU A 263 24.07 -19.77 -15.05
CA GLU A 263 24.09 -20.48 -16.33
C GLU A 263 23.44 -21.86 -16.30
N LEU A 264 23.31 -22.49 -15.12
CA LEU A 264 22.69 -23.82 -15.02
C LEU A 264 21.19 -23.76 -15.29
N SER A 265 20.72 -24.70 -16.11
CA SER A 265 19.31 -24.97 -16.34
C SER A 265 18.64 -25.63 -15.13
N ASP A 266 17.31 -25.60 -15.06
CA ASP A 266 16.56 -26.24 -13.98
C ASP A 266 16.75 -27.76 -13.94
N LEU A 267 17.01 -28.39 -15.09
CA LEU A 267 17.31 -29.81 -15.19
C LEU A 267 18.68 -30.13 -14.58
N GLU A 268 19.71 -29.38 -14.95
CA GLU A 268 21.07 -29.52 -14.39
C GLU A 268 21.09 -29.28 -12.88
N LEU A 269 20.36 -28.26 -12.40
CA LEU A 269 20.19 -28.01 -10.98
C LEU A 269 19.50 -29.15 -10.24
N SER A 270 18.51 -29.78 -10.87
CA SER A 270 17.81 -30.90 -10.26
C SER A 270 18.72 -32.14 -10.18
N ASN A 271 19.48 -32.42 -11.24
CA ASN A 271 20.47 -33.51 -11.27
C ASN A 271 21.65 -33.31 -10.30
N LEU A 272 21.94 -32.07 -9.89
CA LEU A 272 22.96 -31.79 -8.89
C LEU A 272 22.44 -31.98 -7.46
N VAL A 273 21.15 -31.78 -7.22
CA VAL A 273 20.56 -31.75 -5.88
C VAL A 273 20.01 -33.13 -5.46
N PHE A 274 19.55 -33.91 -6.43
CA PHE A 274 18.90 -35.22 -6.28
C PHE A 274 19.73 -36.31 -6.96
#